data_AF-T0LH97-F1
#
_entry.id   AF-T0LH97-F1
#
_cell.length_a   1.000
_cell.length_b   1.000
_cell.length_c   1.000
_cell.angle_alpha   90.00
_cell.angle_beta   90.00
_cell.angle_gamma   90.00
#
_symmetry.space_group_name_H-M   'P 1'
#
loop_
_entity.id
_entity.type
_entity.pdbx_description
1 polymer ?
#
loop_
_entity_poly.entity_id
_entity_poly.type
_entity_poly.pdbx_seq_one_letter_code
_entity_poly.pdbx_strand_id
1 'polypeptide(L)'
;MIHELFHGITARKHGIKVTSVGVMFFIVPLGAFVEPDEAEINKADPVIKRRIIAAGPAINVVMALLALFILVGAMAPAMHQKQAGAYVFSVEPNSIYSNNSLAGMELTSFGNYSGNSIVNLPYNSSLIPGKLYSGTFFDGTSFKNVTIPAGVTIYGLISGYPAASSNLRAGSIIISVDNKTVYNLITLSDIFQNVTPGKNVYVSTVYYHNNDSKTYDNTTVGTVSEYQYYESADPSAATASMKKVAFVGIEIIYSGMSLDSLSSLKQVVSGSLTYQVPWYGFLETLSLPFSGLTPVPATLAHMYTTPFSESVFFIFFNMLYWLFWVNILLAITNALPLVITDGHQFFRESLTILSRRDRFAFLRNKKVFDNIIIGINLIVLMLFLIEFLSISIT
;
A
#
# COMPACT_ATOMS: atom_id res chain seq x y z
N MET A 1 -24.09 -11.45 9.35
CA MET A 1 -24.67 -12.77 9.71
C MET A 1 -23.90 -13.46 10.84
N ILE A 2 -22.60 -13.80 10.68
CA ILE A 2 -21.83 -14.49 11.73
C ILE A 2 -21.72 -13.64 13.01
N HIS A 3 -21.53 -12.33 12.87
CA HIS A 3 -21.54 -11.35 13.96
C HIS A 3 -22.79 -11.48 14.86
N GLU A 4 -23.99 -11.28 14.30
CA GLU A 4 -25.27 -11.42 15.01
C GLU A 4 -25.50 -12.80 15.61
N LEU A 5 -25.11 -13.84 14.87
CA LEU A 5 -25.19 -15.21 15.36
C LEU A 5 -24.40 -15.40 16.67
N PHE A 6 -23.24 -14.77 16.82
CA PHE A 6 -22.41 -14.89 18.02
C PHE A 6 -22.92 -14.10 19.21
N HIS A 7 -23.64 -12.99 18.99
CA HIS A 7 -24.45 -12.38 20.05
C HIS A 7 -25.50 -13.37 20.56
N GLY A 8 -26.27 -13.98 19.66
CA GLY A 8 -27.28 -14.99 19.98
C GLY A 8 -26.73 -16.22 20.72
N ILE A 9 -25.63 -16.81 20.22
CA ILE A 9 -24.97 -17.97 20.86
C ILE A 9 -24.52 -17.61 22.28
N THR A 10 -23.92 -16.43 22.46
CA THR A 10 -23.42 -15.99 23.76
C THR A 10 -24.56 -15.65 24.73
N ALA A 11 -25.64 -15.07 24.23
CA ALA A 11 -26.85 -14.82 25.00
C ALA A 11 -27.49 -16.12 25.51
N ARG A 12 -27.64 -17.12 24.64
CA ARG A 12 -28.18 -18.45 25.03
C ARG A 12 -27.31 -19.15 26.08
N LYS A 13 -25.98 -19.04 25.97
CA LYS A 13 -25.05 -19.57 26.99
C LYS A 13 -25.24 -18.95 28.38
N HIS A 14 -25.77 -17.72 28.43
CA HIS A 14 -26.08 -17.00 29.66
C HIS A 14 -27.57 -17.10 30.07
N GLY A 15 -28.35 -18.00 29.43
CA GLY A 15 -29.75 -18.22 29.77
C GLY A 15 -30.71 -17.15 29.23
N ILE A 16 -30.22 -16.22 28.41
CA ILE A 16 -31.04 -15.18 27.78
C ILE A 16 -31.69 -15.75 26.52
N LYS A 17 -32.98 -15.48 26.32
CA LYS A 17 -33.73 -15.94 25.16
C LYS A 17 -33.31 -15.20 23.90
N VAL A 18 -33.56 -15.84 22.76
CA VAL A 18 -33.41 -15.25 21.43
C VAL A 18 -34.82 -15.15 20.87
N THR A 19 -35.26 -13.93 20.58
CA THR A 19 -36.65 -13.61 20.27
C THR A 19 -36.98 -13.67 18.79
N SER A 20 -35.99 -13.42 17.93
CA SER A 20 -36.18 -13.30 16.49
C SER A 20 -35.01 -13.92 15.72
N VAL A 21 -35.35 -14.72 14.71
CA VAL A 21 -34.47 -15.04 13.59
C VAL A 21 -35.12 -14.42 12.35
N GLY A 22 -34.51 -13.39 11.78
CA GLY A 22 -35.08 -12.66 10.64
C GLY A 22 -34.09 -12.44 9.51
N VAL A 23 -34.57 -12.03 8.34
CA VAL A 23 -33.75 -11.63 7.18
C VAL A 23 -33.94 -10.14 6.98
N MET A 24 -32.88 -9.33 7.09
CA MET A 24 -32.94 -7.89 6.79
C MET A 24 -32.53 -7.65 5.33
N PHE A 25 -33.43 -7.01 4.56
CA PHE A 25 -33.19 -6.61 3.18
C PHE A 25 -32.76 -5.14 3.13
N PHE A 26 -31.48 -4.87 2.89
CA PHE A 26 -31.02 -3.62 2.29
C PHE A 26 -29.87 -3.89 1.31
N ILE A 27 -29.62 -2.92 0.44
CA ILE A 27 -29.09 -3.03 -0.93
C ILE A 27 -27.76 -3.83 -1.11
N VAL A 28 -26.91 -4.05 -0.09
CA VAL A 28 -25.76 -4.99 -0.04
C VAL A 28 -25.30 -5.17 1.44
N PRO A 29 -24.79 -6.34 1.93
CA PRO A 29 -25.16 -7.72 1.65
C PRO A 29 -26.02 -8.35 2.77
N LEU A 30 -26.77 -9.36 2.34
CA LEU A 30 -27.75 -10.18 3.07
C LEU A 30 -27.33 -10.62 4.47
N GLY A 31 -28.18 -10.35 5.46
CA GLY A 31 -28.03 -10.82 6.83
C GLY A 31 -29.28 -11.53 7.34
N ALA A 32 -29.15 -12.82 7.67
CA ALA A 32 -29.98 -13.40 8.71
C ALA A 32 -29.47 -12.84 10.06
N PHE A 33 -30.37 -12.34 10.91
CA PHE A 33 -30.04 -11.86 12.24
C PHE A 33 -30.63 -12.78 13.31
N VAL A 34 -29.92 -12.90 14.44
CA VAL A 34 -30.33 -13.64 15.62
C VAL A 34 -30.33 -12.64 16.76
N GLU A 35 -31.50 -12.12 17.10
CA GLU A 35 -31.63 -11.05 18.09
C GLU A 35 -31.92 -11.65 19.48
N PRO A 36 -31.02 -11.44 20.46
CA PRO A 36 -31.32 -11.74 21.85
C PRO A 36 -32.48 -10.87 22.37
N ASP A 37 -33.21 -11.35 23.38
CA ASP A 37 -34.25 -10.57 24.07
C ASP A 37 -33.61 -9.35 24.76
N GLU A 38 -33.84 -8.15 24.21
CA GLU A 38 -33.27 -6.91 24.74
C GLU A 38 -33.74 -6.61 26.17
N ALA A 39 -34.97 -6.99 26.54
CA ALA A 39 -35.49 -6.75 27.88
C ALA A 39 -34.79 -7.66 28.91
N GLU A 40 -34.49 -8.91 28.53
CA GLU A 40 -33.67 -9.82 29.35
C GLU A 40 -32.21 -9.37 29.41
N ILE A 41 -31.60 -8.92 28.29
CA ILE A 41 -30.26 -8.32 28.29
C ILE A 41 -30.22 -7.12 29.22
N ASN A 42 -31.19 -6.22 29.16
CA ASN A 42 -31.21 -5.00 29.95
C ASN A 42 -31.28 -5.26 31.47
N LYS A 43 -31.86 -6.40 31.88
CA LYS A 43 -31.93 -6.85 33.27
C LYS A 43 -30.70 -7.64 33.72
N ALA A 44 -29.87 -8.13 32.81
CA ALA A 44 -28.71 -8.95 33.12
C ALA A 44 -27.58 -8.15 33.81
N ASP A 45 -26.67 -8.87 34.49
CA ASP A 45 -25.48 -8.25 35.08
C ASP A 45 -24.61 -7.60 33.97
N PRO A 46 -24.07 -6.39 34.17
CA PRO A 46 -23.18 -5.70 33.23
C PRO A 46 -22.04 -6.56 32.68
N VAL A 47 -21.50 -7.52 33.46
CA VAL A 47 -20.47 -8.46 32.99
C VAL A 47 -21.02 -9.39 31.90
N ILE A 48 -22.26 -9.86 32.06
CA ILE A 48 -22.94 -10.71 31.08
C ILE A 48 -23.26 -9.91 29.82
N LYS A 49 -23.84 -8.71 29.96
CA LYS A 49 -24.13 -7.82 28.82
C LYS A 49 -22.87 -7.58 27.99
N ARG A 50 -21.78 -7.20 28.66
CA ARG A 50 -20.49 -6.94 28.02
C ARG A 50 -19.95 -8.15 27.25
N ARG A 51 -20.12 -9.38 27.77
CA ARG A 51 -19.70 -10.60 27.07
C ARG A 51 -20.51 -10.85 25.79
N ILE A 52 -21.83 -10.62 25.85
CA ILE A 52 -22.71 -10.77 24.70
C ILE A 52 -22.34 -9.73 23.63
N ILE A 53 -22.20 -8.47 24.02
CA ILE A 53 -21.82 -7.36 23.12
C ILE A 53 -20.44 -7.59 22.52
N ALA A 54 -19.47 -8.08 23.30
CA ALA A 54 -18.12 -8.35 22.77
C ALA A 54 -18.07 -9.52 21.77
N ALA A 55 -19.06 -10.41 21.77
CA ALA A 55 -19.03 -11.63 20.95
C ALA A 55 -19.08 -11.34 19.45
N GLY A 56 -19.85 -10.32 19.02
CA GLY A 56 -19.96 -9.91 17.63
C GLY A 56 -18.63 -9.40 17.05
N PRO A 57 -17.99 -8.37 17.63
CA PRO A 57 -16.69 -7.89 17.15
C PRO A 57 -15.62 -8.97 17.27
N ALA A 58 -15.64 -9.78 18.34
CA ALA A 58 -14.65 -10.83 18.55
C ALA A 58 -14.68 -11.92 17.47
N ILE A 59 -15.86 -12.37 17.03
CA ILE A 59 -15.92 -13.36 15.96
C ILE A 59 -15.43 -12.79 14.63
N ASN A 60 -15.70 -11.52 14.34
CA ASN A 60 -15.17 -10.87 13.15
C ASN A 60 -13.63 -10.84 13.19
N VAL A 61 -13.01 -10.52 14.33
CA VAL A 61 -11.54 -10.64 14.48
C VAL A 61 -11.05 -12.06 14.21
N VAL A 62 -11.70 -13.08 14.79
CA VAL A 62 -11.33 -14.48 14.59
C VAL A 62 -11.44 -14.88 13.12
N MET A 63 -12.52 -14.50 12.43
CA MET A 63 -12.71 -14.77 11.01
C MET A 63 -11.67 -14.06 10.14
N ALA A 64 -11.34 -12.81 10.48
CA ALA A 64 -10.31 -12.07 9.77
C ALA A 64 -8.94 -12.73 9.91
N LEU A 65 -8.55 -13.09 11.14
CA LEU A 65 -7.29 -13.76 11.41
C LEU A 65 -7.22 -15.14 10.76
N LEU A 66 -8.31 -15.90 10.75
CA LEU A 66 -8.38 -17.19 10.08
C LEU A 66 -8.21 -17.04 8.56
N ALA A 67 -8.91 -16.08 7.95
CA ALA A 67 -8.80 -15.83 6.52
C ALA A 67 -7.38 -15.40 6.13
N LEU A 68 -6.77 -14.49 6.89
CA LEU A 68 -5.39 -14.07 6.69
C LEU A 68 -4.39 -15.22 6.91
N PHE A 69 -4.62 -16.04 7.94
CA PHE A 69 -3.78 -17.21 8.21
C PHE A 69 -3.81 -18.22 7.05
N ILE A 70 -4.98 -18.49 6.47
CA ILE A 70 -5.10 -19.38 5.30
C ILE A 70 -4.44 -18.72 4.07
N LEU A 71 -4.66 -17.42 3.87
CA LEU A 71 -4.07 -16.67 2.75
C LEU A 71 -2.53 -16.72 2.80
N VAL A 72 -1.94 -16.40 3.95
CA VAL A 72 -0.48 -16.35 4.15
C VAL A 72 0.14 -17.73 4.31
N GLY A 73 -0.52 -18.64 5.03
CA GLY A 73 0.03 -19.94 5.43
C GLY A 73 -0.21 -21.07 4.43
N ALA A 74 -1.25 -20.98 3.59
CA ALA A 74 -1.59 -22.03 2.63
C ALA A 74 -1.59 -21.54 1.19
N MET A 75 -2.28 -20.44 0.89
CA MET A 75 -2.41 -19.97 -0.49
C MET A 75 -1.10 -19.38 -1.01
N ALA A 76 -0.51 -18.40 -0.31
CA ALA A 76 0.71 -17.76 -0.78
C ALA A 76 1.86 -18.75 -1.02
N PRO A 77 2.21 -19.69 -0.11
CA PRO A 77 3.29 -20.63 -0.34
C PRO A 77 3.08 -21.52 -1.58
N ALA A 78 1.83 -21.80 -1.95
CA ALA A 78 1.48 -22.59 -3.12
C ALA A 78 1.64 -21.86 -4.46
N MET A 79 1.85 -20.54 -4.46
CA MET A 79 2.16 -19.75 -5.66
C MET A 79 3.67 -19.80 -5.94
N HIS A 80 4.07 -20.25 -7.13
CA HIS A 80 5.48 -20.22 -7.55
C HIS A 80 5.65 -19.34 -8.78
N GLN A 81 6.76 -18.62 -8.88
CA GLN A 81 7.02 -17.78 -10.04
C GLN A 81 7.21 -18.66 -11.28
N LYS A 82 6.61 -18.28 -12.42
CA LYS A 82 6.80 -18.98 -13.69
C LYS A 82 8.20 -18.76 -14.26
N GLN A 83 8.71 -17.55 -14.10
CA GLN A 83 10.05 -17.16 -14.53
C GLN A 83 10.78 -16.43 -13.41
N ALA A 84 12.08 -16.26 -13.61
CA ALA A 84 12.88 -15.34 -12.82
C ALA A 84 13.02 -14.04 -13.62
N GLY A 85 12.80 -12.90 -12.97
CA GLY A 85 12.72 -11.62 -13.65
C GLY A 85 12.20 -10.52 -12.73
N ALA A 86 11.89 -9.38 -13.33
CA ALA A 86 11.32 -8.24 -12.66
C ALA A 86 9.96 -7.89 -13.27
N TYR A 87 8.93 -7.77 -12.44
CA TYR A 87 7.62 -7.29 -12.86
C TYR A 87 7.69 -5.81 -13.22
N VAL A 88 7.15 -5.46 -14.38
CA VAL A 88 7.10 -4.09 -14.88
C VAL A 88 5.78 -3.47 -14.43
N PHE A 89 5.83 -2.61 -13.42
CA PHE A 89 4.63 -1.91 -12.94
C PHE A 89 4.14 -0.85 -13.91
N SER A 90 5.08 -0.05 -14.41
CA SER A 90 4.79 1.07 -15.29
C SER A 90 5.96 1.32 -16.21
N VAL A 91 5.63 1.95 -17.34
CA VAL A 91 6.59 2.44 -18.32
C VAL A 91 6.37 3.93 -18.47
N GLU A 92 7.46 4.68 -18.53
CA GLU A 92 7.43 6.12 -18.71
C GLU A 92 6.73 6.48 -20.03
N PRO A 93 5.62 7.27 -20.01
CA PRO A 93 4.81 7.53 -21.20
C PRO A 93 5.58 8.19 -22.35
N ASN A 94 6.58 9.02 -22.03
CA ASN A 94 7.37 9.76 -23.01
C ASN A 94 8.51 8.93 -23.65
N SER A 95 8.65 7.65 -23.30
CA SER A 95 9.67 6.78 -23.87
C SER A 95 9.26 6.25 -25.26
N ILE A 96 10.23 6.00 -26.15
CA ILE A 96 9.95 5.45 -27.50
C ILE A 96 9.35 4.05 -27.49
N TYR A 97 9.38 3.36 -26.35
CA TYR A 97 8.87 2.02 -26.18
C TYR A 97 7.58 1.98 -25.34
N SER A 98 7.01 3.13 -24.95
CA SER A 98 5.78 3.19 -24.13
C SER A 98 4.59 2.48 -24.79
N ASN A 99 4.48 2.56 -26.12
CA ASN A 99 3.42 1.90 -26.90
C ASN A 99 3.55 0.37 -26.98
N ASN A 100 4.62 -0.23 -26.43
CA ASN A 100 4.81 -1.68 -26.46
C ASN A 100 3.95 -2.45 -25.45
N SER A 101 3.14 -1.77 -24.63
CA SER A 101 2.27 -2.41 -23.62
C SER A 101 3.05 -3.33 -22.67
N LEU A 102 4.20 -2.86 -22.17
CA LEU A 102 5.10 -3.67 -21.32
C LEU A 102 4.68 -3.69 -19.85
N ALA A 103 3.89 -2.72 -19.40
CA ALA A 103 3.35 -2.72 -18.04
C ALA A 103 2.48 -3.96 -17.82
N GLY A 104 2.70 -4.65 -16.70
CA GLY A 104 2.08 -5.92 -16.40
C GLY A 104 2.84 -7.16 -16.90
N MET A 105 3.93 -7.00 -17.64
CA MET A 105 4.82 -8.09 -18.04
C MET A 105 5.98 -8.27 -17.07
N GLU A 106 6.66 -9.41 -17.17
CA GLU A 106 7.91 -9.69 -16.46
C GLU A 106 9.12 -9.54 -17.40
N LEU A 107 10.05 -8.65 -17.08
CA LEU A 107 11.34 -8.52 -17.76
C LEU A 107 12.29 -9.61 -17.27
N THR A 108 12.61 -10.58 -18.14
CA THR A 108 13.41 -11.78 -17.81
C THR A 108 14.87 -11.69 -18.27
N SER A 109 15.15 -10.84 -19.26
CA SER A 109 16.52 -10.48 -19.66
C SER A 109 16.60 -9.03 -20.15
N PHE A 110 17.72 -8.35 -19.87
CA PHE A 110 18.02 -7.02 -20.40
C PHE A 110 19.53 -6.81 -20.52
N GLY A 111 20.04 -6.75 -21.75
CA GLY A 111 21.49 -6.67 -21.98
C GLY A 111 22.21 -7.92 -21.47
N ASN A 112 23.15 -7.76 -20.53
CA ASN A 112 23.85 -8.86 -19.84
C ASN A 112 23.20 -9.27 -18.51
N TYR A 113 22.06 -8.68 -18.13
CA TYR A 113 21.32 -9.02 -16.93
C TYR A 113 20.20 -10.01 -17.25
N SER A 114 19.95 -10.95 -16.34
CA SER A 114 18.90 -11.96 -16.48
C SER A 114 18.36 -12.41 -15.12
N GLY A 115 17.15 -12.95 -15.13
CA GLY A 115 16.54 -13.48 -13.93
C GLY A 115 16.30 -12.41 -12.86
N ASN A 116 16.38 -12.82 -11.60
CA ASN A 116 16.18 -11.95 -10.43
C ASN A 116 17.23 -10.84 -10.30
N SER A 117 18.31 -10.83 -11.10
CA SER A 117 19.29 -9.73 -11.08
C SER A 117 18.74 -8.44 -11.69
N ILE A 118 17.69 -8.52 -12.49
CA ILE A 118 17.12 -7.40 -13.25
C ILE A 118 16.57 -6.29 -12.35
N VAL A 119 16.00 -6.64 -11.20
CA VAL A 119 15.53 -5.64 -10.21
C VAL A 119 16.67 -4.76 -9.67
N ASN A 120 17.93 -5.18 -9.84
CA ASN A 120 19.11 -4.45 -9.41
C ASN A 120 19.71 -3.53 -10.48
N LEU A 121 19.16 -3.50 -11.69
CA LEU A 121 19.59 -2.58 -12.75
C LEU A 121 19.72 -1.12 -12.29
N PRO A 122 18.79 -0.55 -11.49
CA PRO A 122 18.93 0.81 -11.00
C PRO A 122 20.18 1.02 -10.12
N TYR A 123 20.75 -0.03 -9.54
CA TYR A 123 21.81 0.06 -8.55
C TYR A 123 23.18 -0.39 -9.05
N ASN A 124 23.23 -1.40 -9.92
CA ASN A 124 24.49 -2.03 -10.31
C ASN A 124 24.64 -2.23 -11.83
N SER A 125 23.77 -1.61 -12.64
CA SER A 125 23.92 -1.69 -14.09
C SER A 125 25.26 -1.11 -14.54
N SER A 126 25.92 -1.79 -15.49
CA SER A 126 27.11 -1.34 -16.21
C SER A 126 26.86 -1.17 -17.72
N LEU A 127 25.59 -1.20 -18.14
CA LEU A 127 25.19 -0.99 -19.52
C LEU A 127 25.50 0.44 -19.96
N ILE A 128 25.96 0.61 -21.20
CA ILE A 128 26.33 1.93 -21.74
C ILE A 128 25.07 2.80 -21.81
N PRO A 129 25.01 3.95 -21.10
CA PRO A 129 23.83 4.80 -21.08
C PRO A 129 23.47 5.30 -22.48
N GLY A 130 22.17 5.29 -22.78
CA GLY A 130 21.64 5.69 -24.08
C GLY A 130 21.85 4.66 -25.19
N LYS A 131 22.56 3.55 -24.97
CA LYS A 131 22.66 2.46 -25.96
C LYS A 131 21.42 1.57 -25.90
N LEU A 132 20.94 1.16 -27.06
CA LEU A 132 19.82 0.24 -27.21
C LEU A 132 20.26 -1.21 -26.89
N TYR A 133 19.51 -1.87 -26.03
CA TYR A 133 19.66 -3.28 -25.67
C TYR A 133 18.34 -4.02 -25.86
N SER A 134 18.41 -5.30 -26.23
CA SER A 134 17.22 -6.16 -26.27
C SER A 134 16.80 -6.50 -24.85
N GLY A 135 15.51 -6.30 -24.55
CA GLY A 135 14.83 -6.79 -23.37
C GLY A 135 13.83 -7.88 -23.73
N THR A 136 13.81 -8.97 -22.98
CA THR A 136 12.84 -10.06 -23.16
C THR A 136 11.78 -9.97 -22.07
N PHE A 137 10.54 -9.81 -22.49
CA PHE A 137 9.37 -9.67 -21.63
C PHE A 137 8.50 -10.92 -21.71
N PHE A 138 7.92 -11.33 -20.59
CA PHE A 138 7.03 -12.46 -20.46
C PHE A 138 5.66 -11.98 -19.98
N ASP A 139 4.58 -12.32 -20.70
CA ASP A 139 3.22 -11.90 -20.36
C ASP A 139 2.45 -12.92 -19.50
N GLY A 140 3.12 -13.98 -19.04
CA GLY A 140 2.52 -15.12 -18.36
C GLY A 140 2.28 -16.34 -19.26
N THR A 141 2.34 -16.16 -20.58
CA THR A 141 2.13 -17.19 -21.60
C THR A 141 3.19 -17.19 -22.70
N SER A 142 3.61 -16.02 -23.17
CA SER A 142 4.46 -15.83 -24.33
C SER A 142 5.58 -14.83 -24.05
N PHE A 143 6.63 -14.90 -24.86
CA PHE A 143 7.76 -13.98 -24.78
C PHE A 143 7.71 -12.94 -25.90
N LYS A 144 8.05 -11.70 -25.56
CA LYS A 144 8.17 -10.57 -26.48
C LYS A 144 9.54 -9.92 -26.31
N ASN A 145 10.26 -9.71 -27.40
CA ASN A 145 11.52 -8.96 -27.39
C ASN A 145 11.27 -7.51 -27.80
N VAL A 146 11.76 -6.56 -26.99
CA VAL A 146 11.68 -5.13 -27.27
C VAL A 146 13.04 -4.49 -27.03
N THR A 147 13.45 -3.63 -27.94
CA THR A 147 14.71 -2.90 -27.85
C THR A 147 14.51 -1.61 -27.05
N ILE A 148 15.27 -1.44 -25.98
CA ILE A 148 15.10 -0.35 -25.00
C ILE A 148 16.47 0.30 -24.71
N PRO A 149 16.56 1.64 -24.65
CA PRO A 149 17.77 2.32 -24.21
C PRO A 149 18.05 2.05 -22.72
N ALA A 150 19.28 1.66 -22.40
CA ALA A 150 19.72 1.52 -21.02
C ALA A 150 20.10 2.88 -20.41
N GLY A 151 19.88 3.06 -19.11
CA GLY A 151 20.42 4.20 -18.35
C GLY A 151 19.37 4.96 -17.56
N VAL A 152 19.82 5.99 -16.84
CA VAL A 152 18.96 6.79 -15.97
C VAL A 152 18.11 7.74 -16.82
N THR A 153 16.80 7.51 -16.86
CA THR A 153 15.83 8.26 -17.64
C THR A 153 15.19 9.33 -16.77
N ILE A 154 15.15 10.57 -17.25
CA ILE A 154 14.42 11.68 -16.63
C ILE A 154 12.95 11.51 -17.00
N TYR A 155 12.06 11.28 -16.04
CA TYR A 155 10.61 11.23 -16.31
C TYR A 155 9.90 12.53 -15.96
N GLY A 156 10.50 13.37 -15.13
CA GLY A 156 9.92 14.65 -14.73
C GLY A 156 10.96 15.71 -14.40
N LEU A 157 10.53 16.96 -14.49
CA LEU A 157 11.32 18.15 -14.12
C LEU A 157 10.52 18.93 -13.08
N ILE A 158 11.12 19.18 -11.92
CA ILE A 158 10.43 19.80 -10.80
C ILE A 158 10.37 21.32 -11.02
N SER A 159 9.15 21.86 -11.09
CA SER A 159 8.93 23.30 -11.26
C SER A 159 9.61 24.11 -10.16
N GLY A 160 10.23 25.23 -10.53
CA GLY A 160 10.99 26.09 -9.60
C GLY A 160 12.44 25.65 -9.34
N TYR A 161 12.88 24.50 -9.86
CA TYR A 161 14.26 24.03 -9.73
C TYR A 161 15.10 24.24 -11.01
N PRO A 162 16.44 24.24 -10.91
CA PRO A 162 17.33 24.54 -12.03
C PRO A 162 17.13 23.69 -13.29
N ALA A 163 16.76 22.42 -13.17
CA ALA A 163 16.54 21.55 -14.31
C ALA A 163 15.33 21.97 -15.16
N ALA A 164 14.25 22.47 -14.53
CA ALA A 164 13.05 22.91 -15.23
C ALA A 164 13.25 24.19 -16.06
N SER A 165 14.26 25.00 -15.72
CA SER A 165 14.66 26.19 -16.49
C SER A 165 15.81 25.94 -17.46
N SER A 166 16.24 24.67 -17.61
CA SER A 166 17.32 24.25 -18.50
C SER A 166 16.80 23.62 -19.80
N ASN A 167 17.70 23.19 -20.69
CA ASN A 167 17.36 22.44 -21.91
C ASN A 167 17.12 20.93 -21.67
N LEU A 168 17.06 20.48 -20.41
CA LEU A 168 16.68 19.10 -20.10
C LEU A 168 15.22 18.83 -20.47
N ARG A 169 14.90 17.57 -20.80
CA ARG A 169 13.57 17.14 -21.22
C ARG A 169 13.21 15.82 -20.53
N ALA A 170 11.94 15.67 -20.20
CA ALA A 170 11.39 14.37 -19.80
C ALA A 170 11.48 13.37 -20.98
N GLY A 171 11.71 12.10 -20.68
CA GLY A 171 12.03 11.04 -21.63
C GLY A 171 13.51 10.92 -22.01
N SER A 172 14.35 11.91 -21.68
CA SER A 172 15.79 11.85 -21.99
C SER A 172 16.55 10.90 -21.05
N ILE A 173 17.54 10.18 -21.60
CA ILE A 173 18.47 9.36 -20.83
C ILE A 173 19.74 10.17 -20.53
N ILE A 174 20.14 10.23 -19.25
CA ILE A 174 21.38 10.87 -18.82
C ILE A 174 22.57 10.00 -19.24
N ILE A 175 23.47 10.56 -20.03
CA ILE A 175 24.71 9.91 -20.47
C ILE A 175 25.84 10.19 -19.48
N SER A 176 26.03 11.47 -19.14
CA SER A 176 27.10 11.91 -18.26
C SER A 176 26.77 13.20 -17.51
N VAL A 177 27.44 13.39 -16.37
CA VAL A 177 27.46 14.64 -15.61
C VAL A 177 28.93 15.00 -15.34
N ASP A 178 29.37 16.19 -15.74
CA ASP A 178 30.77 16.65 -15.65
C ASP A 178 31.79 15.62 -16.16
N ASN A 179 31.55 15.08 -17.37
CA ASN A 179 32.35 14.05 -18.02
C ASN A 179 32.39 12.67 -17.31
N LYS A 180 31.64 12.48 -16.21
CA LYS A 180 31.49 11.16 -15.57
C LYS A 180 30.25 10.47 -16.13
N THR A 181 30.43 9.28 -16.71
CA THR A 181 29.34 8.47 -17.26
C THR A 181 28.39 7.99 -16.17
N VAL A 182 27.08 8.10 -16.41
CA VAL A 182 26.03 7.75 -15.43
C VAL A 182 25.43 6.38 -15.76
N TYR A 183 26.02 5.31 -15.23
CA TYR A 183 25.58 3.94 -15.54
C TYR A 183 24.27 3.53 -14.87
N ASN A 184 23.98 4.08 -13.69
CA ASN A 184 22.88 3.70 -12.81
C ASN A 184 22.60 4.82 -11.77
N LEU A 185 21.59 4.65 -10.92
CA LEU A 185 21.16 5.67 -9.95
C LEU A 185 22.22 5.92 -8.87
N ILE A 186 22.96 4.88 -8.46
CA ILE A 186 24.05 5.01 -7.48
C ILE A 186 25.16 5.90 -8.03
N THR A 187 25.56 5.67 -9.28
CA THR A 187 26.59 6.48 -9.94
C THR A 187 26.15 7.95 -10.06
N LEU A 188 24.87 8.21 -10.37
CA LEU A 188 24.34 9.57 -10.42
C LEU A 188 24.35 10.24 -9.04
N SER A 189 23.89 9.53 -8.02
CA SER A 189 23.92 9.98 -6.62
C SER A 189 25.34 10.32 -6.18
N ASP A 190 26.31 9.44 -6.44
CA ASP A 190 27.71 9.65 -6.07
C ASP A 190 28.31 10.88 -6.76
N ILE A 191 27.91 11.18 -8.00
CA ILE A 191 28.34 12.41 -8.68
C ILE A 191 27.80 13.64 -7.94
N PHE A 192 26.50 13.68 -7.65
CA PHE A 192 25.87 14.83 -6.99
C PHE A 192 26.28 15.01 -5.52
N GLN A 193 26.63 13.94 -4.81
CA GLN A 193 27.22 14.03 -3.46
C GLN A 193 28.59 14.73 -3.46
N ASN A 194 29.32 14.70 -4.59
CA ASN A 194 30.62 15.33 -4.74
C ASN A 194 30.54 16.74 -5.36
N VAL A 195 29.35 17.20 -5.75
CA VAL A 195 29.13 18.54 -6.28
C VAL A 195 28.74 19.47 -5.14
N THR A 196 29.41 20.62 -5.03
CA THR A 196 29.03 21.65 -4.06
C THR A 196 27.75 22.35 -4.53
N PRO A 197 26.68 22.39 -3.71
CA PRO A 197 25.46 23.13 -4.05
C PRO A 197 25.72 24.59 -4.44
N GLY A 198 24.97 25.11 -5.42
CA GLY A 198 25.17 26.45 -5.98
C GLY A 198 26.20 26.51 -7.12
N LYS A 199 26.84 25.38 -7.46
CA LYS A 199 27.67 25.27 -8.66
C LYS A 199 26.86 24.77 -9.85
N ASN A 200 27.37 25.05 -11.05
CA ASN A 200 26.80 24.50 -12.27
C ASN A 200 27.45 23.15 -12.58
N VAL A 201 26.65 22.22 -13.11
CA VAL A 201 27.09 20.95 -13.67
C VAL A 201 26.77 20.89 -15.16
N TYR A 202 27.59 20.18 -15.92
CA TYR A 202 27.34 19.91 -17.33
C TYR A 202 26.68 18.55 -17.49
N VAL A 203 25.44 18.54 -17.97
CA VAL A 203 24.64 17.32 -18.15
C VAL A 203 24.53 17.01 -19.63
N SER A 204 24.96 15.83 -20.03
CA SER A 204 24.77 15.28 -21.37
C SER A 204 23.65 14.25 -21.35
N THR A 205 22.69 14.39 -22.26
CA THR A 205 21.56 13.47 -22.38
C THR A 205 21.32 13.07 -23.83
N VAL A 206 20.65 11.94 -24.02
CA VAL A 206 20.09 11.55 -25.32
C VAL A 206 18.58 11.39 -25.21
N TYR A 207 17.87 12.03 -26.13
CA TYR A 207 16.45 11.85 -26.35
C TYR A 207 16.22 11.04 -27.62
N TYR A 208 15.36 10.04 -27.53
CA TYR A 208 14.93 9.25 -28.68
C TYR A 208 13.56 9.73 -29.14
N HIS A 209 13.44 10.04 -30.43
CA HIS A 209 12.19 10.43 -31.05
C HIS A 209 11.42 9.22 -31.57
N ASN A 210 10.11 9.35 -31.76
CA ASN A 210 9.25 8.29 -32.31
C ASN A 210 9.61 7.85 -33.73
N ASN A 211 10.44 8.62 -34.46
CA ASN A 211 10.95 8.28 -35.79
C ASN A 211 12.35 7.63 -35.73
N ASP A 212 12.75 7.10 -34.58
CA ASP A 212 14.07 6.51 -34.28
C ASP A 212 15.27 7.47 -34.37
N SER A 213 15.04 8.76 -34.64
CA SER A 213 16.11 9.76 -34.59
C SER A 213 16.52 10.07 -33.14
N LYS A 214 17.75 10.55 -32.96
CA LYS A 214 18.31 10.88 -31.65
C LYS A 214 18.67 12.35 -31.58
N THR A 215 18.34 12.99 -30.47
CA THR A 215 18.86 14.31 -30.12
C THR A 215 19.81 14.17 -28.95
N TYR A 216 21.02 14.68 -29.10
CA TYR A 216 21.98 14.79 -28.00
C TYR A 216 21.91 16.21 -27.46
N ASP A 217 21.52 16.35 -26.20
CA ASP A 217 21.47 17.63 -25.52
C ASP A 217 22.60 17.72 -24.51
N ASN A 218 23.31 18.84 -24.58
CA ASN A 218 24.40 19.17 -23.69
C ASN A 218 24.06 20.50 -23.05
N THR A 219 23.76 20.49 -21.75
CA THR A 219 23.28 21.68 -21.05
C THR A 219 24.01 21.89 -19.73
N THR A 220 24.27 23.14 -19.43
CA THR A 220 24.73 23.55 -18.11
C THR A 220 23.51 23.74 -17.22
N VAL A 221 23.50 23.11 -16.05
CA VAL A 221 22.39 23.16 -15.09
C VAL A 221 22.93 23.63 -13.76
N GLY A 222 22.28 24.62 -13.15
CA GLY A 222 22.60 25.03 -11.79
C GLY A 222 22.24 23.95 -10.77
N THR A 223 22.84 24.00 -9.59
CA THR A 223 22.47 23.10 -8.48
C THR A 223 22.00 23.91 -7.28
N VAL A 224 21.06 23.36 -6.55
CA VAL A 224 20.67 23.81 -5.21
C VAL A 224 21.03 22.72 -4.20
N SER A 225 20.79 22.94 -2.90
CA SER A 225 20.94 21.84 -1.95
C SER A 225 19.69 20.96 -1.97
N GLU A 226 19.88 19.65 -1.86
CA GLU A 226 18.76 18.70 -1.73
C GLU A 226 17.87 19.05 -0.52
N TYR A 227 18.45 19.65 0.53
CA TYR A 227 17.71 20.16 1.67
C TYR A 227 16.61 21.16 1.28
N GLN A 228 16.84 22.05 0.32
CA GLN A 228 15.83 23.04 -0.10
C GLN A 228 14.58 22.35 -0.68
N TYR A 229 14.77 21.21 -1.34
CA TYR A 229 13.65 20.40 -1.83
C TYR A 229 12.84 19.83 -0.68
N TYR A 230 13.46 19.06 0.20
CA TYR A 230 12.74 18.44 1.32
C TYR A 230 12.18 19.48 2.30
N GLU A 231 12.85 20.59 2.57
CA GLU A 231 12.31 21.66 3.42
C GLU A 231 10.97 22.22 2.89
N SER A 232 10.77 22.19 1.57
CA SER A 232 9.51 22.61 0.94
C SER A 232 8.48 21.47 0.78
N ALA A 233 8.95 20.27 0.39
CA ALA A 233 8.08 19.16 -0.03
C ALA A 233 7.71 18.22 1.12
N ASP A 234 8.66 17.91 2.00
CA ASP A 234 8.46 17.09 3.19
C ASP A 234 9.47 17.51 4.29
N PRO A 235 9.12 18.53 5.10
CA PRO A 235 10.01 19.05 6.13
C PRO A 235 10.48 17.99 7.13
N SER A 236 9.73 16.89 7.29
CA SER A 236 10.06 15.81 8.22
C SER A 236 11.22 14.93 7.73
N ALA A 237 11.41 14.84 6.41
CA ALA A 237 12.51 14.11 5.78
C ALA A 237 13.79 14.96 5.60
N ALA A 238 13.71 16.27 5.83
CA ALA A 238 14.83 17.19 5.59
C ALA A 238 15.95 17.04 6.64
N THR A 239 17.08 16.45 6.24
CA THR A 239 18.23 16.22 7.14
C THR A 239 19.38 17.20 6.90
N ALA A 240 20.15 17.52 7.95
CA ALA A 240 21.28 18.45 7.83
C ALA A 240 22.35 17.99 6.83
N SER A 241 22.49 16.67 6.60
CA SER A 241 23.39 16.10 5.60
C SER A 241 23.03 16.51 4.17
N MET A 242 21.74 16.64 3.85
CA MET A 242 21.25 17.03 2.52
C MET A 242 21.66 18.46 2.13
N LYS A 243 22.08 19.30 3.09
CA LYS A 243 22.60 20.65 2.80
C LYS A 243 23.89 20.62 1.97
N LYS A 244 24.60 19.49 1.96
CA LYS A 244 25.86 19.30 1.23
C LYS A 244 25.69 18.54 -0.08
N VAL A 245 24.50 18.03 -0.38
CA VAL A 245 24.23 17.24 -1.58
C VAL A 245 23.62 18.17 -2.63
N ALA A 246 24.20 18.16 -3.84
CA ALA A 246 23.69 18.94 -4.94
C ALA A 246 22.40 18.32 -5.50
N PHE A 247 21.46 19.18 -5.86
CA PHE A 247 20.19 18.80 -6.43
C PHE A 247 19.85 19.71 -7.61
N VAL A 248 19.38 19.11 -8.70
CA VAL A 248 19.03 19.84 -9.93
C VAL A 248 17.51 19.93 -10.15
N GLY A 249 16.70 19.12 -9.46
CA GLY A 249 15.24 19.10 -9.65
C GLY A 249 14.77 18.20 -10.80
N ILE A 250 15.27 16.98 -10.87
CA ILE A 250 14.85 15.95 -11.84
C ILE A 250 14.22 14.77 -11.13
N GLU A 251 13.24 14.16 -11.77
CA GLU A 251 12.67 12.89 -11.35
C GLU A 251 13.18 11.80 -12.30
N ILE A 252 13.68 10.69 -11.73
CA ILE A 252 14.47 9.71 -12.48
C ILE A 252 14.00 8.28 -12.27
N ILE A 253 14.16 7.46 -13.30
CA ILE A 253 13.89 6.03 -13.27
C ILE A 253 14.85 5.29 -14.20
N TYR A 254 15.21 4.04 -13.88
CA TYR A 254 16.13 3.28 -14.73
C TYR A 254 15.41 2.74 -15.97
N SER A 255 15.95 3.04 -17.15
CA SER A 255 15.40 2.63 -18.46
C SER A 255 13.89 2.85 -18.59
N GLY A 256 13.36 3.95 -18.03
CA GLY A 256 11.94 4.29 -18.12
C GLY A 256 10.98 3.27 -17.53
N MET A 257 11.41 2.34 -16.67
CA MET A 257 10.57 1.26 -16.16
C MET A 257 10.60 1.18 -14.64
N SER A 258 9.42 1.09 -14.02
CA SER A 258 9.28 0.74 -12.61
C SER A 258 9.29 -0.78 -12.47
N LEU A 259 10.29 -1.30 -11.77
CA LEU A 259 10.57 -2.73 -11.66
C LEU A 259 10.45 -3.16 -10.20
N ASP A 260 9.80 -4.30 -9.96
CA ASP A 260 9.82 -4.98 -8.65
C ASP A 260 9.97 -6.48 -8.82
N SER A 261 10.44 -7.15 -7.79
CA SER A 261 10.54 -8.61 -7.77
C SER A 261 9.16 -9.23 -7.56
N LEU A 262 8.85 -10.30 -8.31
CA LEU A 262 7.65 -11.09 -8.06
C LEU A 262 7.62 -11.69 -6.64
N SER A 263 8.76 -11.80 -5.96
CA SER A 263 8.84 -12.25 -4.57
C SER A 263 8.33 -11.19 -3.59
N SER A 264 8.68 -9.92 -3.83
CA SER A 264 8.16 -8.78 -3.07
C SER A 264 6.64 -8.68 -3.26
N LEU A 265 6.19 -8.67 -4.52
CA LEU A 265 4.77 -8.59 -4.86
C LEU A 265 3.95 -9.71 -4.27
N LYS A 266 4.47 -10.94 -4.30
CA LYS A 266 3.83 -12.08 -3.64
C LYS A 266 3.59 -11.83 -2.16
N GLN A 267 4.55 -11.23 -1.44
CA GLN A 267 4.41 -10.94 0.00
C GLN A 267 3.43 -9.79 0.28
N VAL A 268 3.40 -8.79 -0.61
CA VAL A 268 2.46 -7.66 -0.54
C VAL A 268 1.03 -8.18 -0.74
N VAL A 269 0.75 -8.84 -1.86
CA VAL A 269 -0.62 -9.28 -2.21
C VAL A 269 -1.15 -10.40 -1.32
N SER A 270 -0.29 -11.18 -0.69
CA SER A 270 -0.70 -12.19 0.31
C SER A 270 -0.99 -11.62 1.69
N GLY A 271 -0.62 -10.36 1.95
CA GLY A 271 -0.64 -9.79 3.30
C GLY A 271 0.41 -10.38 4.24
N SER A 272 1.43 -11.07 3.72
CA SER A 272 2.50 -11.68 4.53
C SER A 272 3.26 -10.64 5.36
N LEU A 273 3.32 -9.38 4.90
CA LEU A 273 3.95 -8.27 5.61
C LEU A 273 3.29 -7.97 6.96
N THR A 274 2.00 -8.31 7.14
CA THR A 274 1.30 -8.18 8.44
C THR A 274 2.01 -8.95 9.57
N TYR A 275 2.70 -10.04 9.26
CA TYR A 275 3.42 -10.83 10.27
C TYR A 275 4.88 -10.42 10.44
N GLN A 276 5.47 -9.81 9.40
CA GLN A 276 6.89 -9.43 9.40
C GLN A 276 7.11 -8.05 10.03
N VAL A 277 6.25 -7.09 9.69
CA VAL A 277 6.31 -5.70 10.18
C VAL A 277 4.91 -5.31 10.68
N PRO A 278 4.53 -5.71 11.91
CA PRO A 278 3.12 -5.82 12.29
C PRO A 278 2.26 -4.58 12.07
N TRP A 279 2.75 -3.39 12.42
CA TRP A 279 1.97 -2.17 12.26
C TRP A 279 1.89 -1.72 10.80
N TYR A 280 3.05 -1.56 10.15
CA TYR A 280 3.12 -1.09 8.77
C TYR A 280 2.50 -2.08 7.79
N GLY A 281 2.87 -3.36 7.88
CA GLY A 281 2.37 -4.41 7.00
C GLY A 281 0.87 -4.66 7.16
N PHE A 282 0.31 -4.45 8.35
CA PHE A 282 -1.14 -4.49 8.55
C PHE A 282 -1.84 -3.36 7.79
N LEU A 283 -1.35 -2.12 7.90
CA LEU A 283 -1.89 -0.98 7.18
C LEU A 283 -1.73 -1.14 5.66
N GLU A 284 -0.57 -1.62 5.21
CA GLU A 284 -0.32 -1.93 3.80
C GLU A 284 -1.30 -2.99 3.27
N THR A 285 -1.51 -4.07 4.04
CA THR A 285 -2.48 -5.12 3.68
C THR A 285 -3.91 -4.56 3.60
N LEU A 286 -4.30 -3.62 4.46
CA LEU A 286 -5.59 -2.93 4.37
C LEU A 286 -5.68 -1.98 3.16
N SER A 287 -4.54 -1.45 2.71
CA SER A 287 -4.49 -0.46 1.62
C SER A 287 -4.57 -1.06 0.21
N LEU A 288 -4.35 -2.36 0.05
CA LEU A 288 -4.27 -3.03 -1.26
C LEU A 288 -5.42 -2.73 -2.25
N PRO A 289 -6.70 -2.57 -1.85
CA PRO A 289 -7.77 -2.25 -2.79
C PRO A 289 -7.61 -0.85 -3.38
N PHE A 290 -7.06 0.09 -2.61
CA PHE A 290 -6.79 1.46 -3.06
C PHE A 290 -5.56 1.52 -3.96
N SER A 291 -4.59 0.62 -3.75
CA SER A 291 -3.41 0.48 -4.60
C SER A 291 -3.68 -0.33 -5.88
N GLY A 292 -4.91 -0.83 -6.09
CA GLY A 292 -5.26 -1.65 -7.25
C GLY A 292 -4.62 -3.05 -7.25
N LEU A 293 -4.10 -3.50 -6.10
CA LEU A 293 -3.46 -4.81 -5.93
C LEU A 293 -4.42 -5.89 -5.42
N THR A 294 -5.63 -5.50 -5.01
CA THR A 294 -6.74 -6.41 -4.71
C THR A 294 -8.03 -5.95 -5.41
N PRO A 295 -8.73 -6.84 -6.16
CA PRO A 295 -8.34 -8.21 -6.47
C PRO A 295 -7.02 -8.27 -7.24
N VAL A 296 -6.24 -9.33 -7.02
CA VAL A 296 -4.91 -9.46 -7.65
C VAL A 296 -5.04 -9.26 -9.17
N PRO A 297 -4.32 -8.28 -9.75
CA PRO A 297 -4.42 -7.98 -11.18
C PRO A 297 -4.15 -9.22 -12.02
N ALA A 298 -4.92 -9.41 -13.10
CA ALA A 298 -4.78 -10.59 -13.97
C ALA A 298 -3.35 -10.71 -14.54
N THR A 299 -2.76 -9.58 -14.92
CA THR A 299 -1.37 -9.50 -15.40
C THR A 299 -0.37 -10.02 -14.36
N LEU A 300 -0.56 -9.70 -13.07
CA LEU A 300 0.28 -10.22 -11.99
C LEU A 300 -0.02 -11.69 -11.69
N ALA A 301 -1.30 -12.08 -11.66
CA ALA A 301 -1.74 -13.44 -11.40
C ALA A 301 -1.12 -14.45 -12.39
N HIS A 302 -1.08 -14.09 -13.68
CA HIS A 302 -0.51 -14.93 -14.73
C HIS A 302 1.01 -15.14 -14.63
N MET A 303 1.72 -14.42 -13.76
CA MET A 303 3.14 -14.63 -13.50
C MET A 303 3.43 -15.79 -12.56
N TYR A 304 2.40 -16.35 -11.91
CA TYR A 304 2.55 -17.45 -10.98
C TYR A 304 1.96 -18.75 -11.53
N THR A 305 2.61 -19.87 -11.23
CA THR A 305 2.00 -21.20 -11.28
C THR A 305 1.29 -21.47 -9.95
N THR A 306 0.18 -22.18 -10.05
CA THR A 306 -0.69 -22.54 -8.93
C THR A 306 -0.93 -24.06 -8.94
N PRO A 307 -1.25 -24.67 -7.79
CA PRO A 307 -1.41 -26.14 -7.68
C PRO A 307 -2.60 -26.70 -8.48
N PHE A 308 -3.54 -25.84 -8.87
CA PHE A 308 -4.68 -26.14 -9.74
C PHE A 308 -4.95 -24.92 -10.62
N SER A 309 -6.08 -24.91 -11.36
CA SER A 309 -6.46 -23.82 -12.29
C SER A 309 -6.20 -22.42 -11.70
N GLU A 310 -5.40 -21.61 -12.41
CA GLU A 310 -5.03 -20.23 -12.03
C GLU A 310 -6.28 -19.41 -11.68
N SER A 311 -7.29 -19.42 -12.55
CA SER A 311 -8.52 -18.65 -12.36
C SER A 311 -9.24 -19.05 -11.07
N VAL A 312 -9.39 -20.36 -10.82
CA VAL A 312 -10.04 -20.87 -9.61
C VAL A 312 -9.21 -20.50 -8.38
N PHE A 313 -7.89 -20.63 -8.45
CA PHE A 313 -6.99 -20.30 -7.35
C PHE A 313 -7.11 -18.84 -6.93
N PHE A 314 -7.04 -17.92 -7.89
CA PHE A 314 -7.13 -16.49 -7.59
C PHE A 314 -8.54 -16.04 -7.18
N ILE A 315 -9.60 -16.74 -7.58
CA ILE A 315 -10.94 -16.52 -7.01
C ILE A 315 -10.93 -16.79 -5.50
N PHE A 316 -10.39 -17.93 -5.06
CA PHE A 316 -10.30 -18.26 -3.63
C PHE A 316 -9.33 -17.33 -2.89
N PHE A 317 -8.19 -16.99 -3.50
CA PHE A 317 -7.22 -16.05 -2.95
C PHE A 317 -7.87 -14.69 -2.65
N ASN A 318 -8.54 -14.11 -3.64
CA ASN A 318 -9.23 -12.82 -3.50
C ASN A 318 -10.39 -12.91 -2.51
N MET A 319 -11.15 -14.01 -2.51
CA MET A 319 -12.23 -14.22 -1.53
C MET A 319 -11.70 -14.25 -0.09
N LEU A 320 -10.59 -14.94 0.17
CA LEU A 320 -9.95 -14.96 1.49
C LEU A 320 -9.47 -13.57 1.92
N TYR A 321 -8.86 -12.82 1.00
CA TYR A 321 -8.50 -11.44 1.27
C TYR A 321 -9.73 -10.59 1.65
N TRP A 322 -10.82 -10.66 0.87
CA TRP A 322 -12.04 -9.89 1.15
C TRP A 322 -12.72 -10.32 2.44
N LEU A 323 -12.69 -11.62 2.78
CA LEU A 323 -13.13 -12.11 4.08
C LEU A 323 -12.30 -11.50 5.21
N PHE A 324 -10.97 -11.43 5.08
CA PHE A 324 -10.12 -10.72 6.02
C PHE A 324 -10.52 -9.23 6.12
N TRP A 325 -10.55 -8.54 5.00
CA TRP A 325 -10.73 -7.09 4.92
C TRP A 325 -12.09 -6.62 5.47
N VAL A 326 -13.18 -7.28 5.08
CA VAL A 326 -14.52 -6.92 5.57
C VAL A 326 -14.65 -7.23 7.06
N ASN A 327 -14.18 -8.40 7.52
CA ASN A 327 -14.34 -8.77 8.93
C ASN A 327 -13.48 -7.88 9.85
N ILE A 328 -12.25 -7.52 9.46
CA ILE A 328 -11.43 -6.66 10.31
C ILE A 328 -12.01 -5.24 10.40
N LEU A 329 -12.54 -4.69 9.31
CA LEU A 329 -13.20 -3.39 9.34
C LEU A 329 -14.51 -3.41 10.14
N LEU A 330 -15.31 -4.47 10.02
CA LEU A 330 -16.50 -4.64 10.85
C LEU A 330 -16.13 -4.77 12.34
N ALA A 331 -15.04 -5.47 12.67
CA ALA A 331 -14.57 -5.59 14.04
C ALA A 331 -14.13 -4.23 14.61
N ILE A 332 -13.30 -3.47 13.87
CA ILE A 332 -12.82 -2.15 14.29
C ILE A 332 -14.00 -1.19 14.46
N THR A 333 -14.87 -1.10 13.46
CA THR A 333 -16.04 -0.20 13.48
C THR A 333 -16.92 -0.52 14.68
N ASN A 334 -17.25 -1.80 14.91
CA ASN A 334 -18.09 -2.17 16.05
C ASN A 334 -17.37 -2.05 17.40
N ALA A 335 -16.04 -2.02 17.45
CA ALA A 335 -15.30 -1.78 18.70
C ALA A 335 -15.25 -0.30 19.10
N LEU A 336 -15.57 0.63 18.20
CA LEU A 336 -15.56 2.07 18.50
C LEU A 336 -16.64 2.41 19.55
N PRO A 337 -16.39 3.35 20.49
CA PRO A 337 -17.42 3.84 21.39
C PRO A 337 -18.28 4.89 20.65
N LEU A 338 -19.14 4.44 19.73
CA LEU A 338 -20.09 5.30 19.00
C LEU A 338 -21.51 4.79 19.20
N VAL A 339 -22.49 5.69 19.29
CA VAL A 339 -23.87 5.33 19.70
C VAL A 339 -24.48 4.18 18.87
N ILE A 340 -24.10 4.06 17.59
CA ILE A 340 -24.61 3.05 16.66
C ILE A 340 -23.87 1.70 16.71
N THR A 341 -22.82 1.57 17.52
CA THR A 341 -21.92 0.41 17.53
C THR A 341 -21.96 -0.34 18.86
N ASP A 342 -21.58 -1.62 18.84
CA ASP A 342 -21.42 -2.45 20.04
C ASP A 342 -20.48 -1.83 21.08
N GLY A 343 -19.41 -1.18 20.62
CA GLY A 343 -18.38 -0.60 21.45
C GLY A 343 -18.94 0.47 22.39
N HIS A 344 -20.01 1.18 22.02
CA HIS A 344 -20.69 2.10 22.92
C HIS A 344 -21.32 1.39 24.11
N GLN A 345 -22.09 0.33 23.87
CA GLN A 345 -22.71 -0.44 24.94
C GLN A 345 -21.64 -1.17 25.77
N PHE A 346 -20.63 -1.74 25.12
CA PHE A 346 -19.50 -2.39 25.79
C PHE A 346 -18.77 -1.42 26.74
N PHE A 347 -18.49 -0.21 26.25
CA PHE A 347 -17.82 0.83 27.03
C PHE A 347 -18.68 1.30 28.20
N ARG A 348 -19.98 1.55 27.95
CA ARG A 348 -20.97 1.88 28.98
C ARG A 348 -21.01 0.84 30.10
N GLU A 349 -21.16 -0.44 29.76
CA GLU A 349 -21.21 -1.52 30.76
C GLU A 349 -19.86 -1.69 31.47
N SER A 350 -18.74 -1.41 30.80
CA SER A 350 -17.41 -1.38 31.43
C SER A 350 -17.28 -0.28 32.49
N LEU A 351 -17.80 0.92 32.22
CA LEU A 351 -17.87 2.00 33.22
C LEU A 351 -18.78 1.63 34.40
N THR A 352 -19.93 0.98 34.14
CA THR A 352 -20.82 0.46 35.18
C THR A 352 -20.14 -0.59 36.07
N ILE A 353 -19.30 -1.45 35.49
CA ILE A 353 -18.51 -2.42 36.28
C ILE A 353 -17.45 -1.67 37.10
N LEU A 354 -16.76 -0.70 36.51
CA LEU A 354 -15.75 0.09 37.20
C LEU A 354 -16.32 0.87 38.39
N SER A 355 -17.54 1.41 38.27
CA SER A 355 -18.24 2.16 39.33
C SER A 355 -18.52 1.33 40.59
N ARG A 356 -18.43 0.00 40.52
CA ARG A 356 -18.52 -0.91 41.68
C ARG A 356 -17.33 -0.75 42.63
N ARG A 357 -16.17 -0.29 42.14
CA ARG A 357 -14.98 -0.06 42.96
C ARG A 357 -15.04 1.34 43.59
N ASP A 358 -14.68 1.45 44.87
CA ASP A 358 -14.79 2.73 45.60
C ASP A 358 -13.94 3.85 45.01
N ARG A 359 -12.75 3.52 44.49
CA ARG A 359 -11.89 4.47 43.75
C ARG A 359 -12.57 5.13 42.53
N PHE A 360 -13.65 4.54 42.01
CA PHE A 360 -14.40 5.04 40.86
C PHE A 360 -15.88 5.33 41.22
N ALA A 361 -16.18 5.56 42.50
CA ALA A 361 -17.55 5.82 42.96
C ALA A 361 -18.20 7.06 42.29
N PHE A 362 -17.41 8.01 41.80
CA PHE A 362 -17.91 9.16 41.03
C PHE A 362 -18.68 8.76 39.76
N LEU A 363 -18.38 7.58 39.17
CA LEU A 363 -19.11 7.03 38.02
C LEU A 363 -20.55 6.62 38.37
N ARG A 364 -20.91 6.52 39.66
CA ARG A 364 -22.29 6.26 40.09
C ARG A 364 -23.19 7.51 39.91
N ASN A 365 -22.59 8.69 39.77
CA ASN A 365 -23.33 9.91 39.46
C ASN A 365 -23.71 9.92 37.98
N LYS A 366 -25.02 9.86 37.70
CA LYS A 366 -25.57 9.81 36.34
C LYS A 366 -25.06 10.94 35.43
N LYS A 367 -25.02 12.18 35.93
CA LYS A 367 -24.57 13.34 35.13
C LYS A 367 -23.09 13.21 34.76
N VAL A 368 -22.25 12.76 35.69
CA VAL A 368 -20.82 12.53 35.42
C VAL A 368 -20.64 11.39 34.42
N PHE A 369 -21.37 10.29 34.60
CA PHE A 369 -21.35 9.14 33.71
C PHE A 369 -21.74 9.51 32.27
N ASP A 370 -22.88 10.18 32.09
CA ASP A 370 -23.38 10.59 30.78
C ASP A 370 -22.42 11.57 30.10
N ASN A 371 -21.85 12.52 30.84
CA ASN A 371 -20.85 13.46 30.32
C ASN A 371 -19.58 12.75 29.81
N ILE A 372 -19.11 11.69 30.50
CA ILE A 372 -17.94 10.92 30.07
C ILE A 372 -18.25 10.18 28.76
N ILE A 373 -19.41 9.53 28.66
CA ILE A 373 -19.85 8.83 27.44
C ILE A 373 -19.93 9.81 26.26
N ILE A 374 -20.59 10.96 26.44
CA ILE A 374 -20.71 11.99 25.40
C ILE A 374 -19.33 12.53 25.01
N GLY A 375 -18.48 12.84 25.99
CA GLY A 375 -17.13 13.35 25.74
C GLY A 375 -16.30 12.39 24.89
N ILE A 376 -16.34 11.09 25.15
CA ILE A 376 -15.62 10.09 24.37
C ILE A 376 -16.19 9.96 22.96
N ASN A 377 -17.52 9.93 22.81
CA ASN A 377 -18.16 9.91 21.49
C ASN A 377 -17.71 11.14 20.66
N LEU A 378 -17.69 12.33 21.27
CA LEU A 378 -17.26 13.57 20.61
C LEU A 378 -15.78 13.56 20.25
N ILE A 379 -14.90 13.02 21.11
CA ILE A 379 -13.47 12.86 20.80
C ILE A 379 -13.29 11.96 19.59
N VAL A 380 -13.96 10.80 19.53
CA VAL A 380 -13.86 9.89 18.38
C VAL A 380 -14.37 10.56 17.10
N LEU A 381 -15.50 11.26 17.15
CA LEU A 381 -16.02 12.02 16.01
C LEU A 381 -15.06 13.13 15.57
N MET A 382 -14.46 13.85 16.52
CA MET A 382 -13.48 14.90 16.25
C MET A 382 -12.24 14.33 15.55
N LEU A 383 -11.73 13.17 15.99
CA LEU A 383 -10.59 12.52 15.34
C LEU A 383 -10.88 12.17 13.87
N PHE A 384 -12.09 11.67 13.57
CA PHE A 384 -12.50 11.43 12.18
C PHE A 384 -12.63 12.73 11.38
N LEU A 385 -13.17 13.80 11.98
CA LEU A 385 -13.32 15.09 11.31
C LEU A 385 -11.96 15.73 11.00
N ILE A 386 -10.99 15.64 11.92
CA ILE A 386 -9.63 16.15 11.71
C ILE A 386 -9.00 15.44 10.52
N GLU A 387 -9.12 14.11 10.43
CA GLU A 387 -8.57 13.34 9.32
C GLU A 387 -9.26 13.68 7.98
N PHE A 388 -10.58 13.85 7.99
CA PHE A 388 -11.30 14.24 6.78
C PHE A 388 -10.92 15.65 6.29
N LEU A 389 -10.71 16.57 7.23
CA LEU A 389 -10.28 17.93 6.93
C LEU A 389 -8.81 18.00 6.49
N SER A 390 -7.91 17.19 7.07
CA SER A 390 -6.51 17.14 6.64
C SER A 390 -6.39 16.63 5.20
N ILE A 391 -7.15 15.59 4.84
CA ILE A 391 -7.20 15.05 3.46
C ILE A 391 -7.78 16.08 2.47
N SER A 392 -8.66 16.98 2.91
CA SER A 392 -9.28 18.00 2.05
C SER A 392 -8.39 19.23 1.80
N ILE A 393 -7.29 19.36 2.55
CA ILE A 393 -6.38 20.52 2.50
C ILE A 393 -5.07 20.18 1.78
N THR A 394 -4.73 18.89 1.64
CA THR A 394 -3.69 18.36 0.74
C THR A 394 -4.26 18.05 -0.63
#